data_AF-A0A9E3TM59-F1
#
_entry.id   AF-A0A9E3TM59-F1
#
_cell.length_a   1.000
_cell.length_b   1.000
_cell.length_c   1.000
_cell.angle_alpha   90.00
_cell.angle_beta   90.00
_cell.angle_gamma   90.00
#
_symmetry.space_group_name_H-M   'P 1'
#
loop_
_entity.id
_entity.type
_entity.pdbx_description
1 polymer ?
#
loop_
_entity_poly.entity_id
_entity_poly.type
_entity_poly.pdbx_seq_one_letter_code
_entity_poly.pdbx_strand_id
1 'polypeptide(L)'
;MSPRFSGGEEMPELAGYRPLSPLAVVTCVAALASLLAIVHPLLWVIPVITIVLAVCTILRLTTNQTRYTGRNAAIAALCFASFVGVYAPAHILSRESALNREAEAKVRAWISLLQQGRIQEAHQLSLDVSDRLEGPANLNDHYSGDESNDSDSGSMMGGRPSPLEALQQFTAQPVVAKLLEFGEESQIIHLGNVVTSKDYNGIKITQRYRATRPASGASDGFDFTVQATRKGDAKITNWSVAALKILD
;
A
#
# COMPACT_ATOMS: atom_id res chain seq x y z
N MET A 1 55.49 73.67 -10.02
CA MET A 1 55.75 72.27 -9.65
C MET A 1 54.55 71.80 -8.88
N SER A 2 53.59 71.21 -9.58
CA SER A 2 52.25 70.90 -9.05
C SER A 2 52.18 69.39 -8.79
N PRO A 3 51.64 68.93 -7.65
CA PRO A 3 51.56 67.51 -7.35
C PRO A 3 50.52 66.84 -8.25
N ARG A 4 50.96 65.85 -9.04
CA ARG A 4 50.08 64.90 -9.75
C ARG A 4 49.58 63.88 -8.72
N PHE A 5 48.32 63.99 -8.31
CA PHE A 5 47.61 62.90 -7.64
C PHE A 5 47.25 61.84 -8.70
N SER A 6 47.99 60.74 -8.74
CA SER A 6 47.60 59.53 -9.49
C SER A 6 46.74 58.65 -8.59
N GLY A 7 45.53 59.12 -8.27
CA GLY A 7 44.49 58.33 -7.63
C GLY A 7 43.70 57.58 -8.70
N GLY A 8 44.30 56.55 -9.27
CA GLY A 8 43.57 55.55 -10.05
C GLY A 8 42.90 54.58 -9.10
N GLU A 9 41.88 55.03 -8.38
CA GLU A 9 40.94 54.10 -7.77
C GLU A 9 40.15 53.48 -8.92
N GLU A 10 40.60 52.31 -9.37
CA GLU A 10 39.75 51.40 -10.12
C GLU A 10 38.56 51.08 -9.21
N MET A 11 37.48 51.86 -9.35
CA MET A 11 36.22 51.53 -8.71
C MET A 11 35.89 50.11 -9.15
N PRO A 12 35.74 49.15 -8.22
CA PRO A 12 35.44 47.78 -8.58
C PRO A 12 34.19 47.83 -9.44
N GLU A 13 34.37 47.46 -10.72
CA GLU A 13 33.33 47.39 -11.72
C GLU A 13 32.17 46.62 -11.08
N LEU A 14 31.12 47.33 -10.67
CA LEU A 14 30.00 46.76 -9.94
C LEU A 14 29.42 45.68 -10.82
N ALA A 15 29.78 44.43 -10.53
CA ALA A 15 29.45 43.26 -11.32
C ALA A 15 27.98 43.34 -11.71
N GLY A 16 27.74 43.62 -13.00
CA GLY A 16 26.46 44.11 -13.50
C GLY A 16 25.31 43.21 -13.04
N TYR A 17 24.50 43.72 -12.11
CA TYR A 17 23.34 43.02 -11.60
C TYR A 17 22.37 42.75 -12.75
N ARG A 18 22.22 41.48 -13.12
CA ARG A 18 21.23 41.06 -14.11
C ARG A 18 19.92 40.73 -13.39
N PRO A 19 18.79 41.35 -13.77
CA PRO A 19 17.52 41.07 -13.13
C PRO A 19 17.15 39.60 -13.31
N LEU A 20 16.57 39.01 -12.26
CA LEU A 20 16.00 37.66 -12.29
C LEU A 20 14.72 37.67 -13.14
N SER A 21 14.55 36.65 -13.98
CA SER A 21 13.31 36.47 -14.73
C SER A 21 12.16 36.10 -13.77
N PRO A 22 11.03 36.82 -13.77
CA PRO A 22 9.88 36.48 -12.92
C PRO A 22 9.34 35.07 -13.22
N LEU A 23 9.47 34.58 -14.46
CA LEU A 23 9.12 33.20 -14.81
C LEU A 23 9.99 32.17 -14.08
N ALA A 24 11.28 32.46 -13.87
CA ALA A 24 12.17 31.56 -13.15
C ALA A 24 11.75 31.43 -11.67
N VAL A 25 11.30 32.53 -11.06
CA VAL A 25 10.76 32.52 -9.69
C VAL A 25 9.48 31.69 -9.63
N VAL A 26 8.55 31.90 -10.56
CA VAL A 26 7.30 31.12 -10.64
C VAL A 26 7.58 29.63 -10.82
N THR A 27 8.53 29.24 -11.68
CA THR A 27 8.90 27.82 -11.85
C THR A 27 9.51 27.22 -10.59
N CYS A 28 10.28 27.99 -9.83
CA CYS A 28 10.86 27.53 -8.56
C CYS A 28 9.78 27.31 -7.50
N VAL A 29 8.85 28.25 -7.38
CA VAL A 29 7.70 28.12 -6.48
C VAL A 29 6.80 26.94 -6.88
N ALA A 30 6.55 26.75 -8.18
CA ALA A 30 5.80 25.60 -8.69
C ALA A 30 6.51 24.27 -8.39
N ALA A 31 7.84 24.21 -8.52
CA ALA A 31 8.63 23.04 -8.15
C ALA A 31 8.55 22.74 -6.65
N LEU A 32 8.59 23.76 -5.79
CA LEU A 32 8.35 23.56 -4.35
C LEU A 32 6.91 23.09 -4.08
N ALA A 33 5.92 23.66 -4.77
CA ALA A 33 4.53 23.24 -4.66
C ALA A 33 4.33 21.79 -5.13
N SER A 34 5.16 21.27 -6.04
CA SER A 34 5.11 19.88 -6.48
C SER A 34 5.38 18.86 -5.36
N LEU A 35 6.04 19.26 -4.26
CA LEU A 35 6.18 18.41 -3.08
C LEU A 35 4.83 18.05 -2.45
N LEU A 36 3.83 18.93 -2.56
CA LEU A 36 2.49 18.64 -2.07
C LEU A 36 1.82 17.52 -2.89
N ALA A 37 2.31 17.19 -4.09
CA ALA A 37 1.82 16.07 -4.89
C ALA A 37 2.02 14.70 -4.22
N ILE A 38 2.93 14.61 -3.25
CA ILE A 38 3.15 13.40 -2.46
C ILE A 38 1.98 13.15 -1.49
N VAL A 39 1.30 14.21 -1.03
CA VAL A 39 0.25 14.12 -0.01
C VAL A 39 -1.08 13.66 -0.62
N HIS A 40 -1.42 14.12 -1.82
CA HIS A 40 -2.73 13.86 -2.42
C HIS A 40 -2.65 13.52 -3.92
N PRO A 41 -3.28 12.42 -4.39
CA PRO A 41 -3.25 12.02 -5.81
C PRO A 41 -3.76 13.08 -6.80
N LEU A 42 -4.78 13.86 -6.42
CA LEU A 42 -5.28 14.99 -7.23
C LEU A 42 -4.20 16.03 -7.59
N LEU A 43 -3.13 16.12 -6.80
CA LEU A 43 -2.06 17.09 -7.00
C LEU A 43 -0.97 16.58 -7.98
N TRP A 44 -1.12 15.39 -8.57
CA TRP A 44 -0.21 14.87 -9.60
C TRP A 44 -0.16 15.69 -10.89
N VAL A 45 -1.17 16.53 -11.11
CA VAL A 45 -1.16 17.47 -12.25
C VAL A 45 -0.08 18.55 -12.07
N ILE A 46 0.30 18.86 -10.82
CA ILE A 46 1.29 19.91 -10.49
C ILE A 46 2.69 19.62 -11.05
N PRO A 47 3.32 18.43 -10.84
CA PRO A 47 4.64 18.16 -11.42
C PRO A 47 4.62 18.20 -12.95
N VAL A 48 3.53 17.75 -13.60
CA VAL A 48 3.39 17.82 -15.07
C VAL A 48 3.36 19.28 -15.53
N ILE A 49 2.54 20.13 -14.90
CA ILE A 49 2.50 21.57 -15.20
C ILE A 49 3.87 22.21 -14.96
N THR A 50 4.54 21.84 -13.87
CA THR A 50 5.86 22.38 -13.53
C THR A 50 6.91 22.03 -14.59
N ILE A 51 6.92 20.79 -15.09
CA ILE A 51 7.80 20.36 -16.18
C ILE A 51 7.54 21.21 -17.43
N VAL A 52 6.27 21.41 -17.82
CA VAL A 52 5.91 22.23 -18.98
C VAL A 52 6.37 23.68 -18.81
N LEU A 53 6.11 24.29 -17.64
CA LEU A 53 6.54 25.66 -17.34
C LEU A 53 8.07 25.81 -17.34
N ALA A 54 8.79 24.83 -16.81
CA ALA A 54 10.25 24.83 -16.80
C ALA A 54 10.82 24.74 -18.23
N VAL A 55 10.28 23.85 -19.07
CA VAL A 55 10.67 23.75 -20.49
C VAL A 55 10.37 25.06 -21.23
N CYS A 56 9.17 25.62 -21.09
CA CYS A 56 8.80 26.90 -21.71
C CYS A 56 9.73 28.05 -21.27
N THR A 57 10.12 28.06 -20.00
CA THR A 57 11.04 29.07 -19.44
C THR A 57 12.43 28.93 -20.04
N ILE A 58 12.96 27.70 -20.15
CA ILE A 58 14.25 27.41 -20.78
C ILE A 58 14.23 27.86 -22.25
N LEU A 59 13.20 27.49 -23.01
CA LEU A 59 13.06 27.87 -24.43
C LEU A 59 13.00 29.39 -24.61
N ARG A 60 12.27 30.11 -23.74
CA ARG A 60 12.21 31.58 -23.78
C ARG A 60 13.54 32.24 -23.43
N LEU A 61 14.29 31.67 -22.48
CA LEU A 61 15.61 32.16 -22.08
C LEU A 61 16.66 31.92 -23.18
N THR A 62 16.54 30.82 -23.95
CA THR A 62 17.46 30.55 -25.07
C THR A 62 17.29 31.52 -26.25
N THR A 63 16.08 32.05 -26.45
CA THR A 63 15.81 33.04 -27.52
C THR A 63 16.21 34.47 -27.12
N ASN A 64 16.19 34.80 -25.82
CA ASN A 64 16.43 36.17 -25.31
C ASN A 64 17.70 36.27 -24.45
N GLN A 65 18.84 35.74 -24.94
CA GLN A 65 20.07 35.48 -24.17
C GLN A 65 20.71 36.69 -23.46
N THR A 66 20.34 37.92 -23.81
CA THR A 66 21.09 39.12 -23.40
C THR A 66 20.57 39.83 -22.15
N ARG A 67 19.40 39.50 -21.60
CA ARG A 67 18.75 40.33 -20.55
C ARG A 67 18.51 39.69 -19.18
N TYR A 68 18.52 38.37 -19.04
CA TYR A 68 18.12 37.71 -17.78
C TYR A 68 19.02 36.55 -17.36
N THR A 69 19.31 36.45 -16.06
CA THR A 69 19.94 35.29 -15.43
C THR A 69 18.85 34.41 -14.79
N GLY A 70 18.94 33.09 -14.91
CA GLY A 70 17.92 32.16 -14.35
C GLY A 70 17.86 30.76 -14.95
N ARG A 71 18.65 30.47 -15.99
CA ARG A 71 18.66 29.16 -16.66
C ARG A 71 18.97 28.00 -15.69
N ASN A 72 19.95 28.18 -14.80
CA ASN A 72 20.32 27.13 -13.84
C ASN A 72 19.19 26.83 -12.86
N ALA A 73 18.43 27.84 -12.43
CA ALA A 73 17.26 27.65 -11.57
C ALA A 73 16.14 26.90 -12.30
N ALA A 74 15.89 27.21 -13.57
CA ALA A 74 14.89 26.49 -14.37
C ALA A 74 15.29 25.03 -14.62
N ILE A 75 16.58 24.75 -14.84
CA ILE A 75 17.10 23.38 -14.95
C ILE A 75 16.94 22.62 -13.63
N ALA A 76 17.30 23.23 -12.50
CA ALA A 76 17.14 22.62 -11.18
C ALA A 76 15.66 22.31 -10.89
N ALA A 77 14.76 23.24 -11.18
CA ALA A 77 13.31 23.04 -11.04
C ALA A 77 12.79 21.91 -11.93
N LEU A 78 13.28 21.80 -13.18
CA LEU A 78 12.93 20.71 -14.10
C LEU A 78 13.38 19.35 -13.55
N CYS A 79 14.66 19.23 -13.15
CA CYS A 79 15.19 17.99 -12.57
C CYS A 79 14.40 17.55 -11.34
N PHE A 80 14.06 18.51 -10.47
CA PHE A 80 13.29 18.24 -9.27
C PHE A 80 11.86 17.78 -9.59
N ALA A 81 11.15 18.48 -10.48
CA ALA A 81 9.80 18.11 -10.88
C ALA A 81 9.75 16.74 -11.58
N SER A 82 10.75 16.42 -12.40
CA SER A 82 10.89 15.09 -13.02
C SER A 82 11.14 14.01 -11.98
N PHE A 83 12.01 14.25 -11.00
CA PHE A 83 12.27 13.29 -9.92
C PHE A 83 11.00 13.01 -9.11
N VAL A 84 10.29 14.06 -8.66
CA VAL A 84 9.03 13.91 -7.91
C VAL A 84 7.96 13.22 -8.76
N GLY A 85 7.86 13.57 -10.04
CA GLY A 85 6.90 12.99 -10.99
C GLY A 85 7.07 11.48 -11.19
N VAL A 86 8.30 10.96 -11.10
CA VAL A 86 8.59 9.52 -11.18
C VAL A 86 8.51 8.85 -9.81
N TYR A 87 9.01 9.51 -8.77
CA TYR A 87 9.09 8.94 -7.43
C TYR A 87 7.71 8.65 -6.83
N ALA A 88 6.76 9.59 -6.94
CA ALA A 88 5.42 9.44 -6.37
C ALA A 88 4.66 8.18 -6.86
N PRO A 89 4.50 7.95 -8.19
CA PRO A 89 3.84 6.73 -8.66
C PRO A 89 4.66 5.47 -8.33
N ALA A 90 5.98 5.52 -8.43
CA ALA A 90 6.84 4.39 -8.08
C ALA A 90 6.67 3.96 -6.62
N HIS A 91 6.60 4.92 -5.69
CA HIS A 91 6.38 4.65 -4.28
C HIS A 91 5.01 4.04 -4.00
N ILE A 92 3.95 4.53 -4.65
CA ILE A 92 2.59 3.98 -4.49
C ILE A 92 2.51 2.55 -5.03
N LEU A 93 3.02 2.31 -6.25
CA LEU A 93 3.04 0.98 -6.86
C LEU A 93 3.88 -0.01 -6.04
N SER A 94 5.03 0.42 -5.53
CA SER A 94 5.89 -0.41 -4.68
C SER A 94 5.17 -0.80 -3.38
N ARG A 95 4.52 0.16 -2.72
CA ARG A 95 3.75 -0.07 -1.50
C ARG A 95 2.56 -1.00 -1.74
N GLU A 96 1.81 -0.80 -2.82
CA GLU A 96 0.70 -1.69 -3.18
C GLU A 96 1.17 -3.11 -3.50
N SER A 97 2.28 -3.24 -4.24
CA SER A 97 2.86 -4.55 -4.54
C SER A 97 3.31 -5.28 -3.27
N ALA A 98 3.96 -4.57 -2.34
CA ALA A 98 4.37 -5.14 -1.05
C ALA A 98 3.15 -5.61 -0.23
N LEU A 99 2.11 -4.79 -0.12
CA LEU A 99 0.88 -5.13 0.59
C LEU A 99 0.17 -6.34 -0.04
N ASN A 100 0.11 -6.41 -1.37
CA ASN A 100 -0.49 -7.53 -2.09
C ASN A 100 0.28 -8.84 -1.85
N ARG A 101 1.61 -8.79 -1.85
CA ARG A 101 2.45 -9.96 -1.54
C ARG A 101 2.27 -10.45 -0.11
N GLU A 102 2.19 -9.52 0.86
CA GLU A 102 1.90 -9.85 2.25
C GLU A 102 0.52 -10.51 2.40
N ALA A 103 -0.52 -9.93 1.81
CA ALA A 103 -1.87 -10.48 1.82
C ALA A 103 -1.90 -11.88 1.19
N GLU A 104 -1.28 -12.04 0.02
CA GLU A 104 -1.20 -13.32 -0.69
C GLU A 104 -0.51 -14.39 0.17
N ALA A 105 0.62 -14.05 0.82
CA ALA A 105 1.31 -15.00 1.69
C ALA A 105 0.42 -15.46 2.86
N LYS A 106 -0.37 -14.56 3.45
CA LYS A 106 -1.29 -14.90 4.56
C LYS A 106 -2.48 -15.72 4.09
N VAL A 107 -3.07 -15.39 2.94
CA VAL A 107 -4.17 -16.16 2.37
C VAL A 107 -3.68 -17.57 1.97
N ARG A 108 -2.52 -17.69 1.33
CA ARG A 108 -1.93 -18.99 1.00
C ARG A 108 -1.67 -19.84 2.24
N ALA A 109 -1.15 -19.25 3.32
CA ALA A 109 -0.96 -19.94 4.59
C ALA A 109 -2.30 -20.44 5.17
N TRP A 110 -3.33 -19.59 5.17
CA TRP A 110 -4.67 -19.95 5.61
C TRP A 110 -5.29 -21.09 4.78
N ILE A 111 -5.21 -21.02 3.45
CA ILE A 111 -5.67 -22.08 2.55
C ILE A 111 -4.90 -23.38 2.82
N SER A 112 -3.58 -23.31 2.98
CA SER A 112 -2.74 -24.48 3.25
C SER A 112 -3.12 -25.16 4.57
N LEU A 113 -3.48 -24.41 5.61
CA LEU A 113 -3.97 -24.96 6.87
C LEU A 113 -5.30 -25.69 6.69
N LEU A 114 -6.21 -25.16 5.87
CA LEU A 114 -7.47 -25.84 5.54
C LEU A 114 -7.23 -27.14 4.76
N GLN A 115 -6.34 -27.11 3.78
CA GLN A 115 -5.99 -28.30 3.00
C GLN A 115 -5.42 -29.42 3.89
N GLN A 116 -4.60 -29.07 4.88
CA GLN A 116 -4.04 -29.99 5.89
C GLN A 116 -5.04 -30.45 6.96
N GLY A 117 -6.31 -30.03 6.90
CA GLY A 117 -7.31 -30.33 7.92
C GLY A 117 -7.08 -29.62 9.27
N ARG A 118 -6.18 -28.63 9.34
CA ARG A 118 -5.85 -27.85 10.56
C ARG A 118 -6.84 -26.70 10.74
N ILE A 119 -8.12 -27.05 10.89
CA ILE A 119 -9.26 -26.12 10.86
C ILE A 119 -9.16 -25.08 11.99
N GLN A 120 -8.77 -25.49 13.20
CA GLN A 120 -8.65 -24.60 14.36
C GLN A 120 -7.63 -23.48 14.12
N GLU A 121 -6.49 -23.80 13.53
CA GLU A 121 -5.46 -22.82 13.20
C GLU A 121 -5.91 -21.88 12.08
N ALA A 122 -6.55 -22.42 11.04
CA ALA A 122 -7.14 -21.61 9.98
C ALA A 122 -8.20 -20.63 10.54
N HIS A 123 -9.02 -21.08 11.49
CA HIS A 123 -9.96 -20.22 12.18
C HIS A 123 -9.27 -19.10 12.97
N GLN A 124 -8.18 -19.39 13.69
CA GLN A 124 -7.40 -18.36 14.39
C GLN A 124 -6.80 -17.31 13.43
N LEU A 125 -6.33 -17.71 12.24
CA LEU A 125 -5.90 -16.75 11.22
C LEU A 125 -7.06 -15.90 10.67
N SER A 126 -8.31 -16.35 10.81
CA SER A 126 -9.49 -15.57 10.40
C SER A 126 -9.91 -14.52 11.43
N LEU A 127 -9.57 -14.74 12.70
CA LEU A 127 -9.85 -13.81 13.79
C LEU A 127 -8.94 -12.56 13.72
N ASP A 128 -9.38 -11.49 14.38
CA ASP A 128 -8.55 -10.32 14.65
C ASP A 128 -7.33 -10.71 15.48
N VAL A 129 -6.22 -10.00 15.34
CA VAL A 129 -5.02 -10.27 16.16
C VAL A 129 -5.32 -10.13 17.65
N SER A 130 -6.20 -9.21 18.02
CA SER A 130 -6.61 -8.98 19.41
C SER A 130 -7.42 -10.14 20.01
N ASP A 131 -8.05 -10.95 19.14
CA ASP A 131 -8.90 -12.08 19.53
C ASP A 131 -8.16 -13.43 19.36
N ARG A 132 -6.89 -13.41 18.95
CA ARG A 132 -6.09 -14.64 18.76
C ARG A 132 -5.49 -15.14 20.05
N LEU A 133 -5.40 -16.46 20.16
CA LEU A 133 -4.64 -17.10 21.24
C LEU A 133 -3.14 -16.99 20.97
N GLU A 134 -2.39 -16.70 22.02
CA GLU A 134 -0.93 -16.75 21.98
C GLU A 134 -0.45 -18.21 22.05
N GLY A 135 -0.03 -18.75 20.92
CA GLY A 135 0.69 -20.02 20.83
C GLY A 135 -0.16 -21.27 20.56
N PRO A 136 0.47 -22.33 20.01
CA PRO A 136 -0.24 -23.55 19.57
C PRO A 136 -0.71 -24.44 20.73
N ALA A 137 -0.06 -24.36 21.90
CA ALA A 137 -0.35 -25.23 23.03
C ALA A 137 -1.76 -25.02 23.62
N ASN A 138 -2.36 -23.85 23.42
CA ASN A 138 -3.64 -23.48 24.01
C ASN A 138 -4.85 -23.70 23.08
N LEU A 139 -4.64 -24.19 21.85
CA LEU A 139 -5.71 -24.28 20.85
C LEU A 139 -6.70 -25.39 21.15
N ASN A 140 -6.20 -26.59 21.47
CA ASN A 140 -7.06 -27.73 21.77
C ASN A 140 -7.93 -27.46 23.00
N ASP A 141 -7.36 -26.88 24.05
CA ASP A 141 -8.08 -26.55 25.28
C ASP A 141 -9.14 -25.46 25.06
N HIS A 142 -8.86 -24.50 24.18
CA HIS A 142 -9.83 -23.45 23.85
C HIS A 142 -11.03 -23.97 23.02
N TYR A 143 -10.83 -25.02 22.22
CA TYR A 143 -11.89 -25.59 21.37
C TYR A 143 -12.51 -26.88 21.92
N SER A 144 -11.97 -27.48 22.98
CA SER A 144 -12.49 -28.73 23.58
C SER A 144 -13.83 -28.55 24.27
N GLY A 145 -14.26 -27.30 24.50
CA GLY A 145 -15.55 -27.02 25.16
C GLY A 145 -15.56 -27.41 26.63
N ASP A 146 -14.40 -27.67 27.23
CA ASP A 146 -14.29 -27.83 28.68
C ASP A 146 -14.53 -26.46 29.32
N GLU A 147 -15.80 -26.17 29.63
CA GLU A 147 -16.29 -24.96 30.32
C GLU A 147 -15.60 -24.71 31.67
N SER A 148 -14.74 -25.63 32.13
CA SER A 148 -14.17 -25.66 33.47
C SER A 148 -13.08 -24.62 33.73
N ASN A 149 -12.53 -23.96 32.71
CA ASN A 149 -11.40 -23.02 32.91
C ASN A 149 -11.76 -21.53 32.81
N ASP A 150 -13.00 -21.17 32.45
CA ASP A 150 -13.43 -19.76 32.33
C ASP A 150 -14.32 -19.33 33.51
N SER A 151 -13.94 -19.80 34.70
CA SER A 151 -14.66 -19.59 35.96
C SER A 151 -14.69 -18.13 36.46
N ASP A 152 -14.15 -17.14 35.72
CA ASP A 152 -13.92 -15.79 36.26
C ASP A 152 -14.22 -14.61 35.33
N SER A 153 -15.14 -14.74 34.38
CA SER A 153 -15.59 -13.57 33.61
C SER A 153 -17.09 -13.54 33.42
N GLY A 154 -17.75 -12.85 34.36
CA GLY A 154 -19.20 -12.57 34.41
C GLY A 154 -19.74 -11.75 33.23
N SER A 155 -19.69 -12.29 32.02
CA SER A 155 -20.30 -11.71 30.81
C SER A 155 -21.73 -12.22 30.64
N MET A 156 -22.61 -11.91 31.60
CA MET A 156 -24.06 -12.22 31.50
C MET A 156 -24.86 -11.26 30.59
N MET A 157 -24.25 -10.47 29.72
CA MET A 157 -24.99 -9.47 28.90
C MET A 157 -24.47 -9.24 27.47
N GLY A 158 -23.96 -10.26 26.78
CA GLY A 158 -23.71 -10.12 25.34
C GLY A 158 -23.44 -11.46 24.68
N GLY A 159 -24.38 -11.93 23.86
CA GLY A 159 -24.35 -13.23 23.17
C GLY A 159 -23.22 -13.38 22.14
N ARG A 160 -21.97 -13.38 22.60
CA ARG A 160 -20.84 -13.84 21.80
C ARG A 160 -20.94 -15.37 21.71
N PRO A 161 -20.84 -15.94 20.50
CA PRO A 161 -20.86 -17.38 20.32
C PRO A 161 -19.68 -18.00 21.09
N SER A 162 -19.89 -19.20 21.64
CA SER A 162 -18.79 -19.96 22.24
C SER A 162 -17.68 -20.21 21.20
N PRO A 163 -16.42 -20.41 21.59
CA PRO A 163 -15.34 -20.71 20.64
C PRO A 163 -15.66 -21.88 19.69
N LEU A 164 -16.34 -22.90 20.22
CA LEU A 164 -16.79 -24.06 19.46
C LEU A 164 -17.89 -23.69 18.46
N GLU A 165 -18.87 -22.88 18.86
CA GLU A 165 -19.91 -22.37 17.96
C GLU A 165 -19.32 -21.48 16.87
N ALA A 166 -18.35 -20.61 17.19
CA ALA A 166 -17.63 -19.80 16.21
C ALA A 166 -16.86 -20.67 15.21
N LEU A 167 -16.19 -21.74 15.67
CA LEU A 167 -15.51 -22.70 14.81
C LEU A 167 -16.50 -23.44 13.90
N GLN A 168 -17.66 -23.87 14.44
CA GLN A 168 -18.72 -24.49 13.65
C GLN A 168 -19.24 -23.53 12.57
N GLN A 169 -19.51 -22.28 12.92
CA GLN A 169 -19.93 -21.24 11.97
C GLN A 169 -18.87 -20.99 10.89
N PHE A 170 -17.59 -21.00 11.26
CA PHE A 170 -16.48 -20.89 10.31
C PHE A 170 -16.44 -22.07 9.34
N THR A 171 -16.57 -23.31 9.83
CA THR A 171 -16.62 -24.51 8.97
C THR A 171 -17.87 -24.58 8.10
N ALA A 172 -18.98 -23.99 8.56
CA ALA A 172 -20.22 -23.92 7.81
C ALA A 172 -20.17 -22.93 6.63
N GLN A 173 -19.11 -22.11 6.52
CA GLN A 173 -18.93 -21.22 5.38
C GLN A 173 -18.75 -22.05 4.09
N PRO A 174 -19.52 -21.79 3.01
CA PRO A 174 -19.51 -22.62 1.80
C PRO A 174 -18.11 -22.80 1.18
N VAL A 175 -17.29 -21.73 1.21
CA VAL A 175 -15.91 -21.76 0.69
C VAL A 175 -15.04 -22.69 1.53
N VAL A 176 -15.14 -22.62 2.86
CA VAL A 176 -14.36 -23.46 3.78
C VAL A 176 -14.77 -24.91 3.64
N ALA A 177 -16.08 -25.19 3.63
CA ALA A 177 -16.61 -26.54 3.43
C ALA A 177 -16.12 -27.17 2.11
N LYS A 178 -16.20 -26.45 0.99
CA LYS A 178 -15.68 -26.95 -0.30
C LYS A 178 -14.17 -27.13 -0.30
N LEU A 179 -13.41 -26.22 0.31
CA LEU A 179 -11.95 -26.37 0.40
C LEU A 179 -11.55 -27.60 1.23
N LEU A 180 -12.29 -27.89 2.30
CA LEU A 180 -12.08 -29.09 3.12
C LEU A 180 -12.43 -30.37 2.35
N GLU A 181 -13.50 -30.35 1.56
CA GLU A 181 -13.87 -31.47 0.66
C GLU A 181 -12.80 -31.74 -0.42
N PHE A 182 -12.14 -30.68 -0.88
CA PHE A 182 -11.08 -30.75 -1.88
C PHE A 182 -9.77 -31.35 -1.32
N GLY A 183 -9.52 -31.20 -0.01
CA GLY A 183 -8.41 -31.81 0.70
C GLY A 183 -7.01 -31.37 0.24
N GLU A 184 -5.98 -32.11 0.68
CA GLU A 184 -4.57 -31.83 0.37
C GLU A 184 -4.22 -31.95 -1.11
N GLU A 185 -4.96 -32.76 -1.87
CA GLU A 185 -4.71 -33.00 -3.30
C GLU A 185 -5.12 -31.83 -4.20
N SER A 186 -5.78 -30.81 -3.63
CA SER A 186 -6.27 -29.69 -4.42
C SER A 186 -5.15 -28.71 -4.81
N GLN A 187 -5.12 -28.36 -6.09
CA GLN A 187 -4.23 -27.32 -6.60
C GLN A 187 -4.95 -25.97 -6.53
N ILE A 188 -4.30 -25.00 -5.88
CA ILE A 188 -4.82 -23.65 -5.69
C ILE A 188 -4.07 -22.68 -6.60
N ILE A 189 -4.78 -22.04 -7.51
CA ILE A 189 -4.25 -21.08 -8.46
C ILE A 189 -4.74 -19.69 -8.08
N HIS A 190 -3.81 -18.75 -7.87
CA HIS A 190 -4.14 -17.35 -7.66
C HIS A 190 -4.50 -16.70 -9.00
N LEU A 191 -5.72 -16.19 -9.12
CA LEU A 191 -6.23 -15.57 -10.36
C LEU A 191 -5.98 -14.05 -10.39
N GLY A 192 -5.77 -13.42 -9.24
CA GLY A 192 -5.45 -12.00 -9.13
C GLY A 192 -6.25 -11.25 -8.06
N ASN A 193 -5.98 -9.96 -7.92
CA ASN A 193 -6.64 -9.09 -6.95
C ASN A 193 -7.92 -8.47 -7.57
N VAL A 194 -9.03 -8.49 -6.84
CA VAL A 194 -10.33 -7.98 -7.31
C VAL A 194 -10.55 -6.55 -6.82
N VAL A 195 -10.33 -6.30 -5.52
CA VAL A 195 -10.56 -4.98 -4.90
C VAL A 195 -9.53 -4.74 -3.82
N THR A 196 -8.91 -3.56 -3.85
CA THR A 196 -8.18 -3.00 -2.71
C THR A 196 -9.01 -1.83 -2.17
N SER A 197 -9.48 -1.96 -0.94
CA SER A 197 -10.21 -0.89 -0.25
C SER A 197 -9.42 -0.44 0.97
N LYS A 198 -9.35 0.87 1.18
CA LYS A 198 -8.74 1.47 2.37
C LYS A 198 -9.85 2.19 3.13
N ASP A 199 -10.13 1.75 4.35
CA ASP A 199 -11.09 2.40 5.25
C ASP A 199 -10.38 2.87 6.54
N TYR A 200 -11.13 3.48 7.46
CA TYR A 200 -10.60 3.90 8.76
C TYR A 200 -10.13 2.71 9.62
N ASN A 201 -10.64 1.52 9.34
CA ASN A 201 -10.33 0.32 10.10
C ASN A 201 -9.12 -0.43 9.53
N GLY A 202 -8.68 -0.13 8.31
CA GLY A 202 -7.50 -0.76 7.72
C GLY A 202 -7.50 -0.86 6.21
N ILE A 203 -6.68 -1.78 5.72
CA ILE A 203 -6.57 -2.10 4.29
C ILE A 203 -7.19 -3.48 4.07
N LYS A 204 -8.17 -3.55 3.18
CA LYS A 204 -8.83 -4.79 2.76
C LYS A 204 -8.40 -5.13 1.34
N ILE A 205 -7.82 -6.31 1.17
CA ILE A 205 -7.38 -6.82 -0.13
C ILE A 205 -8.19 -8.08 -0.42
N THR A 206 -9.07 -8.01 -1.40
CA THR A 206 -9.85 -9.15 -1.88
C THR A 206 -9.15 -9.78 -3.07
N GLN A 207 -8.84 -11.06 -2.93
CA GLN A 207 -8.11 -11.88 -3.91
C GLN A 207 -9.00 -13.00 -4.43
N ARG A 208 -8.85 -13.35 -5.71
CA ARG A 208 -9.57 -14.42 -6.38
C ARG A 208 -8.66 -15.63 -6.56
N TYR A 209 -9.18 -16.79 -6.22
CA TYR A 209 -8.50 -18.08 -6.33
C TYR A 209 -9.37 -19.07 -7.09
N ARG A 210 -8.73 -20.08 -7.68
CA ARG A 210 -9.37 -21.26 -8.25
C ARG A 210 -8.79 -22.49 -7.57
N ALA A 211 -9.66 -23.35 -7.04
CA ALA A 211 -9.28 -24.67 -6.59
C ALA A 211 -9.60 -25.68 -7.70
N THR A 212 -8.67 -26.59 -8.01
CA THR A 212 -8.87 -27.68 -8.99
C THR A 212 -8.39 -29.00 -8.43
N ARG A 213 -9.12 -30.10 -8.68
CA ARG A 213 -8.67 -31.46 -8.34
C ARG A 213 -7.98 -32.12 -9.55
N PRO A 214 -6.68 -32.45 -9.49
CA PRO A 214 -5.95 -32.98 -10.65
C PRO A 214 -6.41 -34.37 -11.10
N ALA A 215 -7.01 -35.15 -10.20
CA ALA A 215 -7.38 -36.55 -10.46
C ALA A 215 -8.67 -36.74 -11.29
N SER A 216 -9.52 -35.70 -11.49
CA SER A 216 -10.84 -35.92 -12.10
C SER A 216 -10.90 -35.82 -13.63
N GLY A 217 -9.78 -35.55 -14.32
CA GLY A 217 -9.70 -35.57 -15.78
C GLY A 217 -10.55 -34.53 -16.54
N ALA A 218 -11.46 -33.80 -15.88
CA ALA A 218 -12.23 -32.71 -16.45
C ALA A 218 -12.66 -31.73 -15.36
N SER A 219 -12.05 -30.54 -15.36
CA SER A 219 -12.59 -29.25 -14.89
C SER A 219 -13.37 -29.18 -13.57
N ASP A 220 -13.19 -30.14 -12.65
CA ASP A 220 -13.81 -30.07 -11.33
C ASP A 220 -13.00 -29.11 -10.46
N GLY A 221 -13.41 -27.86 -10.54
CA GLY A 221 -12.81 -26.76 -9.82
C GLY A 221 -13.81 -25.65 -9.64
N PHE A 222 -13.59 -24.83 -8.61
CA PHE A 222 -14.45 -23.70 -8.31
C PHE A 222 -13.60 -22.46 -8.06
N ASP A 223 -14.15 -21.31 -8.44
CA ASP A 223 -13.57 -20.03 -8.15
C ASP A 223 -14.11 -19.51 -6.82
N PHE A 224 -13.25 -18.88 -6.03
CA PHE A 224 -13.66 -18.27 -4.78
C PHE A 224 -12.87 -17.01 -4.51
N THR A 225 -13.40 -16.20 -3.60
CA THR A 225 -12.75 -14.97 -3.16
C THR A 225 -12.44 -15.02 -1.68
N VAL A 226 -11.25 -14.56 -1.34
CA VAL A 226 -10.75 -14.44 0.03
C VAL A 226 -10.34 -13.00 0.26
N GLN A 227 -10.68 -12.47 1.42
CA GLN A 227 -10.31 -11.14 1.84
C GLN A 227 -9.25 -11.21 2.94
N ALA A 228 -8.11 -10.60 2.70
CA ALA A 228 -7.12 -10.30 3.72
C ALA A 228 -7.37 -8.88 4.24
N THR A 229 -7.54 -8.72 5.54
CA THR A 229 -7.70 -7.42 6.19
C THR A 229 -6.48 -7.14 7.05
N ARG A 230 -5.81 -6.03 6.79
CA ARG A 230 -4.74 -5.49 7.63
C ARG A 230 -5.30 -4.38 8.50
N LYS A 231 -5.38 -4.60 9.82
CA LYS A 231 -5.73 -3.57 10.80
C LYS A 231 -4.47 -3.00 11.45
N GLY A 232 -4.49 -1.72 11.81
CA GLY A 232 -3.46 -1.09 12.64
C GLY A 232 -2.34 -0.34 11.90
N ASP A 233 -1.52 0.34 12.70
CA ASP A 233 -0.42 1.22 12.28
C ASP A 233 0.76 0.42 11.71
N ALA A 234 1.57 1.06 10.86
CA ALA A 234 2.55 0.44 9.96
C ALA A 234 3.58 -0.51 10.61
N LYS A 235 3.72 -0.48 11.94
CA LYS A 235 4.75 -1.21 12.70
C LYS A 235 4.38 -2.63 13.10
N ILE A 236 3.09 -2.99 13.21
CA ILE A 236 2.67 -4.35 13.57
C ILE A 236 1.78 -4.89 12.46
N THR A 237 2.26 -5.92 11.75
CA THR A 237 1.54 -6.54 10.62
C THR A 237 0.42 -7.44 11.12
N ASN A 238 -0.73 -6.85 11.43
CA ASN A 238 -1.91 -7.56 11.91
C ASN A 238 -2.85 -7.87 10.75
N TRP A 239 -2.64 -9.03 10.13
CA TRP A 239 -3.45 -9.53 9.03
C TRP A 239 -4.45 -10.58 9.53
N SER A 240 -5.73 -10.43 9.20
CA SER A 240 -6.78 -11.45 9.31
C SER A 240 -7.30 -11.87 7.94
N VAL A 241 -7.77 -13.10 7.80
CA VAL A 241 -8.20 -13.69 6.53
C VAL A 241 -9.63 -14.21 6.62
N ALA A 242 -10.54 -13.69 5.80
CA ALA A 242 -11.93 -14.13 5.76
C ALA A 242 -12.31 -14.63 4.36
N ALA A 243 -12.95 -15.80 4.28
CA ALA A 243 -13.58 -16.23 3.04
C ALA A 243 -14.85 -15.40 2.78
N LEU A 244 -15.06 -14.97 1.54
CA LEU A 244 -16.22 -14.15 1.20
C LEU A 244 -17.30 -14.94 0.48
N LYS A 245 -16.99 -15.50 -0.68
CA LYS A 245 -17.96 -16.17 -1.54
C LYS A 245 -17.31 -17.08 -2.59
N ILE A 246 -18.08 -18.08 -3.00
CA ILE A 246 -17.87 -18.86 -4.22
C ILE A 246 -18.34 -18.02 -5.41
N LEU A 247 -17.63 -18.10 -6.53
CA LEU A 247 -18.00 -17.52 -7.80
C LEU A 247 -18.42 -18.68 -8.71
N ASP A 248 -19.72 -18.82 -8.94
CA ASP A 248 -20.29 -19.75 -9.93
C ASP A 248 -20.15 -19.20 -11.35
#